data_AF-A0A9P4QAH0-F1
#
_entry.id   AF-A0A9P4QAH0-F1
#
_cell.length_a   1.000
_cell.length_b   1.000
_cell.length_c   1.000
_cell.angle_alpha   90.00
_cell.angle_beta   90.00
_cell.angle_gamma   90.00
#
_symmetry.space_group_name_H-M   'P 1'
#
loop_
_entity.id
_entity.type
_entity.pdbx_description
1 polymer ?
#
loop_
_entity_poly.entity_id
_entity_poly.type
_entity_poly.pdbx_seq_one_letter_code
_entity_poly.pdbx_strand_id
1 'polypeptide(L)'
;MSAQEQESSGNRQMQTAQSREDDDEPMVHCVPADYASSAKKHLEELRSQGKEAILMSELPGQIPRRDNESGSDYAARYSESMNNLIRRGVHILNDQSTHNVAPDRFRIEGHDFDVGPDSGITKGAYRGFSQLTGRKGVTYADIPEEFLKFEVPPASTGTSQRR
;
A
#
# COMPACT_ATOMS: atom_id res chain seq x y z
N MET A 1 13.37 20.96 37.00
CA MET A 1 12.78 19.72 36.44
C MET A 1 12.41 19.98 34.99
N SER A 2 12.46 18.91 34.18
CA SER A 2 11.89 18.77 32.83
C SER A 2 12.86 18.90 31.64
N ALA A 3 13.28 17.70 31.19
CA ALA A 3 13.27 17.17 29.83
C ALA A 3 13.68 18.08 28.66
N GLN A 4 14.81 17.74 28.04
CA GLN A 4 15.06 17.99 26.62
C GLN A 4 15.21 16.64 25.92
N GLU A 5 14.10 16.17 25.35
CA GLU A 5 14.03 15.06 24.43
C GLU A 5 14.23 15.58 23.00
N GLN A 6 15.18 14.96 22.30
CA GLN A 6 15.06 14.46 20.92
C GLN A 6 14.59 15.45 19.84
N GLU A 7 15.56 16.11 19.21
CA GLU A 7 15.42 16.55 17.82
C GLU A 7 15.67 15.35 16.89
N SER A 8 14.60 14.73 16.42
CA SER A 8 14.61 13.85 15.25
C SER A 8 13.32 14.09 14.47
N SER A 9 13.37 15.03 13.53
CA SER A 9 12.29 15.27 12.57
C SER A 9 12.86 15.89 11.30
N GLY A 10 13.81 15.18 10.69
CA GLY A 10 14.32 15.46 9.35
C GLY A 10 13.95 14.34 8.39
N ASN A 11 12.67 13.99 8.24
CA ASN A 11 12.22 13.18 7.10
C ASN A 11 10.70 13.15 6.89
N ARG A 12 10.04 14.32 6.87
CA ARG A 12 8.61 14.41 6.56
C ARG A 12 8.29 15.62 5.68
N GLN A 13 9.01 15.77 4.57
CA GLN A 13 8.74 16.80 3.55
C GLN A 13 9.07 16.26 2.14
N MET A 14 8.29 15.28 1.68
CA MET A 14 8.12 14.97 0.24
C MET A 14 6.64 14.68 -0.06
N GLN A 15 5.71 15.32 0.68
CA GLN A 15 4.28 15.30 0.39
C GLN A 15 3.64 16.65 0.75
N THR A 16 4.19 17.75 0.22
CA THR A 16 3.47 19.03 0.26
C THR A 16 3.71 19.76 -1.05
N ALA A 17 2.62 19.91 -1.81
CA ALA A 17 2.48 20.66 -3.06
C ALA A 17 2.88 19.95 -4.37
N GLN A 18 2.16 18.89 -4.75
CA GLN A 18 1.67 18.88 -6.13
C GLN A 18 0.61 20.00 -6.20
N SER A 19 0.79 20.95 -7.11
CA SER A 19 -0.09 22.11 -7.29
C SER A 19 -1.55 21.66 -7.42
N ARG A 20 -2.49 22.44 -6.86
CA ARG A 20 -3.95 22.24 -7.06
C ARG A 20 -4.39 22.42 -8.52
N GLU A 21 -3.47 22.79 -9.41
CA GLU A 21 -3.69 22.96 -10.84
C GLU A 21 -3.97 21.62 -11.54
N ASP A 22 -3.54 20.50 -10.97
CA ASP A 22 -3.74 19.16 -11.54
C ASP A 22 -5.06 18.50 -11.13
N ASP A 23 -5.87 19.12 -10.27
CA ASP A 23 -7.04 18.46 -9.66
C ASP A 23 -8.15 18.12 -10.68
N ASP A 24 -8.20 18.85 -11.80
CA ASP A 24 -9.12 18.59 -12.92
C ASP A 24 -8.57 17.58 -13.95
N GLU A 25 -7.30 17.21 -13.86
CA GLU A 25 -6.71 16.22 -14.76
C GLU A 25 -7.28 14.82 -14.46
N PRO A 26 -7.46 13.98 -15.50
CA PRO A 26 -7.88 12.60 -15.30
C PRO A 26 -6.85 11.84 -14.45
N MET A 27 -7.33 10.95 -13.58
CA MET A 27 -6.46 9.94 -12.97
C MET A 27 -5.87 9.07 -14.07
N VAL A 28 -4.55 8.92 -14.06
CA VAL A 28 -3.81 8.02 -14.94
C VAL A 28 -3.10 6.99 -14.08
N HIS A 29 -2.86 5.80 -14.62
CA HIS A 29 -1.96 4.87 -13.95
C HIS A 29 -0.59 5.54 -13.82
N CYS A 30 -0.12 5.75 -12.60
CA CYS A 30 1.27 6.08 -12.37
C CYS A 30 2.12 4.92 -12.92
N VAL A 31 3.11 5.26 -13.74
CA VAL A 31 4.15 4.32 -14.21
C VAL A 31 4.57 3.45 -13.03
N PRO A 32 4.67 2.11 -13.19
CA PRO A 32 5.09 1.23 -12.11
C PRO A 32 6.34 1.81 -11.48
N ALA A 33 6.26 2.19 -10.20
CA ALA A 33 7.47 2.54 -9.50
C ALA A 33 8.34 1.28 -9.54
N ASP A 34 9.56 1.41 -10.07
CA ASP A 34 10.54 0.34 -10.05
C ASP A 34 11.00 0.18 -8.60
N TYR A 35 10.14 -0.45 -7.80
CA TYR A 35 10.38 -0.74 -6.40
C TYR A 35 11.58 -1.65 -6.25
N ALA A 36 11.90 -2.49 -7.24
CA ALA A 36 13.09 -3.30 -7.22
C ALA A 36 14.36 -2.44 -7.25
N SER A 37 14.46 -1.50 -8.19
CA SER A 37 15.60 -0.56 -8.25
C SER A 37 15.64 0.37 -7.04
N SER A 38 14.47 0.86 -6.60
CA SER A 38 14.37 1.75 -5.44
C SER A 38 14.75 1.04 -4.14
N ALA A 39 14.30 -0.20 -3.94
CA ALA A 39 14.64 -1.03 -2.79
C ALA A 39 16.14 -1.38 -2.79
N LYS A 40 16.73 -1.71 -3.94
CA LYS A 40 18.18 -1.94 -4.05
C LYS A 40 19.00 -0.70 -3.69
N LYS A 41 18.60 0.48 -4.18
CA LYS A 41 19.26 1.73 -3.81
C LYS A 41 19.14 2.01 -2.31
N HIS A 42 17.95 1.85 -1.74
CA HIS A 42 17.71 2.07 -0.32
C HIS A 42 18.45 1.05 0.56
N LEU A 43 18.61 -0.20 0.09
CA LEU A 43 19.44 -1.22 0.73
C LEU A 43 20.90 -0.75 0.85
N GLU A 44 21.47 -0.25 -0.24
CA GLU A 44 22.85 0.28 -0.26
C GLU A 44 23.00 1.48 0.68
N GLU A 45 22.03 2.40 0.67
CA GLU A 45 22.00 3.56 1.56
C GLU A 45 21.95 3.12 3.05
N LEU A 46 21.06 2.21 3.41
CA LEU A 46 20.96 1.70 4.80
C LEU A 46 22.25 0.98 5.23
N ARG A 47 22.82 0.15 4.35
CA ARG A 47 24.09 -0.53 4.62
C ARG A 47 25.25 0.45 4.80
N SER A 48 25.29 1.54 4.01
CA SER A 48 26.29 2.60 4.16
C SER A 48 26.19 3.32 5.52
N GLN A 49 24.99 3.36 6.11
CA GLN A 49 24.73 3.91 7.45
C GLN A 49 24.99 2.89 8.58
N GLY A 50 25.50 1.69 8.27
CA GLY A 50 25.70 0.62 9.24
C GLY A 50 24.40 -0.03 9.73
N LYS A 51 23.28 0.17 9.03
CA LYS A 51 21.99 -0.45 9.36
C LYS A 51 21.84 -1.79 8.66
N GLU A 52 21.26 -2.76 9.36
CA GLU A 52 20.93 -4.06 8.79
C GLU A 52 19.67 -3.94 7.92
N ALA A 53 19.79 -4.36 6.65
CA ALA A 53 18.69 -4.34 5.71
C ALA A 53 18.78 -5.54 4.75
N ILE A 54 17.61 -6.08 4.40
CA ILE A 54 17.44 -7.22 3.48
C ILE A 54 16.30 -6.94 2.52
N LEU A 55 16.36 -7.56 1.34
CA LEU A 55 15.29 -7.53 0.36
C LEU A 55 14.27 -8.65 0.64
N MET A 56 13.00 -8.44 0.27
CA MET A 56 11.97 -9.48 0.38
C MET A 56 12.33 -10.71 -0.45
N SER A 57 12.97 -10.53 -1.61
CA SER A 57 13.49 -11.63 -2.43
C SER A 57 14.57 -12.48 -1.75
N GLU A 58 15.24 -11.96 -0.71
CA GLU A 58 16.27 -12.67 0.07
C GLU A 58 15.67 -13.50 1.22
N LEU A 59 14.42 -13.25 1.62
CA LEU A 59 13.76 -13.93 2.74
C LEU A 59 13.70 -15.47 2.60
N PRO A 60 13.43 -16.05 1.42
CA PRO A 60 13.45 -17.50 1.26
C PRO A 60 14.82 -18.14 1.58
N GLY A 61 15.91 -17.41 1.37
CA GLY A 61 17.25 -17.87 1.75
C GLY A 61 17.51 -17.79 3.26
N GLN A 62 16.90 -16.83 3.95
CA GLN A 62 17.02 -16.65 5.40
C GLN A 62 16.08 -17.57 6.19
N ILE A 63 14.91 -17.87 5.62
CA ILE A 63 13.87 -18.70 6.24
C ILE A 63 13.56 -19.84 5.25
N PRO A 64 14.51 -20.78 5.02
CA PRO A 64 14.27 -21.88 4.10
C PRO A 64 13.14 -22.76 4.63
N ARG A 65 12.28 -23.25 3.74
CA ARG A 65 11.27 -24.25 4.07
C ARG A 65 11.97 -25.58 4.40
N ARG A 66 11.55 -26.25 5.47
CA ARG A 66 12.13 -27.55 5.87
C ARG A 66 11.45 -28.70 5.14
N ASP A 67 12.18 -29.78 4.94
CA ASP A 67 11.63 -31.01 4.37
C ASP A 67 10.48 -31.53 5.24
N ASN A 68 9.37 -31.91 4.61
CA ASN A 68 8.14 -32.40 5.25
C ASN A 68 7.44 -31.40 6.20
N GLU A 69 7.79 -30.11 6.15
CA GLU A 69 7.10 -29.06 6.91
C GLU A 69 5.73 -28.74 6.30
N SER A 70 4.69 -28.79 7.14
CA SER A 70 3.35 -28.41 6.74
C SER A 70 3.30 -26.92 6.39
N GLY A 71 2.30 -26.52 5.58
CA GLY A 71 2.13 -25.11 5.21
C GLY A 71 1.87 -24.22 6.44
N SER A 72 1.12 -24.71 7.42
CA SER A 72 0.83 -23.97 8.66
C SER A 72 2.06 -23.80 9.55
N ASP A 73 2.88 -24.85 9.69
CA ASP A 73 4.11 -24.77 10.49
C ASP A 73 5.12 -23.82 9.85
N TYR A 74 5.25 -23.88 8.52
CA TYR A 74 6.06 -22.94 7.77
C TYR A 74 5.57 -21.49 7.96
N ALA A 75 4.26 -21.24 7.84
CA ALA A 75 3.69 -19.90 8.01
C ALA A 75 3.91 -19.34 9.43
N ALA A 76 3.75 -20.18 10.45
CA ALA A 76 4.01 -19.80 11.84
C ALA A 76 5.47 -19.41 12.05
N ARG A 77 6.42 -20.27 11.61
CA ARG A 77 7.85 -20.02 11.71
C ARG A 77 8.31 -18.81 10.88
N TYR A 78 7.75 -18.65 9.69
CA TYR A 78 8.00 -17.49 8.84
C TYR A 78 7.59 -16.20 9.55
N SER A 79 6.38 -16.16 10.11
CA SER A 79 5.87 -15.02 10.86
C SER A 79 6.71 -14.70 12.10
N GLU A 80 7.11 -15.74 12.85
CA GLU A 80 8.01 -15.59 14.00
C GLU A 80 9.38 -15.02 13.59
N SER A 81 9.95 -15.55 12.51
CA SER A 81 11.26 -15.12 12.01
C SER A 81 11.23 -13.67 11.50
N MET A 82 10.18 -13.30 10.77
CA MET A 82 9.93 -11.92 10.33
C MET A 82 9.81 -10.96 11.53
N ASN A 83 9.02 -11.33 12.55
CA ASN A 83 8.88 -10.52 13.76
C ASN A 83 10.21 -10.37 14.50
N ASN A 84 11.05 -11.41 14.54
CA ASN A 84 12.37 -11.33 15.16
C ASN A 84 13.32 -10.41 14.39
N LEU A 85 13.30 -10.43 13.06
CA LEU A 85 14.06 -9.47 12.23
C LEU A 85 13.62 -8.03 12.50
N ILE A 86 12.31 -7.77 12.53
CA ILE A 86 11.76 -6.43 12.82
C ILE A 86 12.16 -5.97 14.23
N ARG A 87 12.07 -6.83 15.24
CA ARG A 87 12.49 -6.51 16.62
C ARG A 87 13.97 -6.19 16.75
N ARG A 88 14.82 -6.80 15.91
CA ARG A 88 16.25 -6.50 15.83
C ARG A 88 16.55 -5.17 15.12
N GLY A 89 15.54 -4.52 14.54
CA GLY A 89 15.70 -3.30 13.75
C GLY A 89 16.14 -3.54 12.32
N VAL A 90 15.97 -4.76 11.79
CA VAL A 90 16.28 -5.05 10.38
C VAL A 90 15.24 -4.41 9.48
N HIS A 91 15.71 -3.64 8.50
CA HIS A 91 14.85 -3.08 7.45
C HIS A 91 14.57 -4.13 6.38
N ILE A 92 13.31 -4.48 6.17
CA ILE A 92 12.88 -5.43 5.14
C ILE A 92 12.27 -4.63 4.00
N LEU A 93 12.95 -4.61 2.85
CA LEU A 93 12.58 -3.79 1.69
C LEU A 93 11.86 -4.63 0.64
N ASN A 94 10.71 -4.16 0.17
CA ASN A 94 9.92 -4.85 -0.84
C ASN A 94 10.45 -4.55 -2.24
N ASP A 95 11.30 -5.43 -2.77
CA ASP A 95 11.83 -5.39 -4.13
C ASP A 95 10.99 -6.23 -5.12
N GLN A 96 9.89 -6.81 -4.67
CA GLN A 96 9.05 -7.74 -5.47
C GLN A 96 7.71 -7.12 -5.88
N SER A 97 7.38 -5.93 -5.38
CA SER A 97 6.15 -5.23 -5.71
C SER A 97 6.26 -4.50 -7.05
N THR A 98 5.40 -4.84 -8.00
CA THR A 98 5.12 -4.02 -9.19
C THR A 98 3.69 -3.51 -9.11
N HIS A 99 3.39 -2.69 -8.11
CA HIS A 99 2.06 -2.09 -8.01
C HIS A 99 2.04 -0.74 -8.72
N ASN A 100 1.01 -0.54 -9.56
CA ASN A 100 0.57 0.80 -9.92
C ASN A 100 0.19 1.53 -8.64
N VAL A 101 0.61 2.78 -8.48
CA VAL A 101 0.59 3.50 -7.19
C VAL A 101 -0.80 4.05 -6.82
N ALA A 102 -1.87 3.59 -7.46
CA ALA A 102 -3.24 4.00 -7.16
C ALA A 102 -4.05 2.79 -6.66
N PRO A 103 -4.57 2.79 -5.42
CA PRO A 103 -5.61 1.85 -5.04
C PRO A 103 -6.85 2.11 -5.90
N ASP A 104 -7.19 1.13 -6.72
CA ASP A 104 -8.31 1.20 -7.66
C ASP A 104 -9.67 0.97 -6.98
N ARG A 105 -9.70 0.39 -5.76
CA ARG A 105 -10.95 0.00 -5.10
C ARG A 105 -11.01 0.32 -3.61
N PHE A 106 -12.14 0.85 -3.19
CA PHE A 106 -12.48 1.14 -1.80
C PHE A 106 -13.74 0.37 -1.41
N ARG A 107 -13.77 -0.18 -0.20
CA ARG A 107 -14.94 -0.89 0.32
C ARG A 107 -15.47 -0.20 1.57
N ILE A 108 -16.76 0.16 1.56
CA ILE A 108 -17.44 0.88 2.64
C ILE A 108 -18.77 0.20 2.89
N GLU A 109 -18.95 -0.36 4.08
CA GLU A 109 -20.18 -1.07 4.49
C GLU A 109 -20.68 -2.13 3.48
N GLY A 110 -19.78 -2.78 2.76
CA GLY A 110 -20.10 -3.81 1.77
C GLY A 110 -20.35 -3.28 0.35
N HIS A 111 -20.28 -1.96 0.16
CA HIS A 111 -20.31 -1.31 -1.15
C HIS A 111 -18.88 -1.12 -1.66
N ASP A 112 -18.64 -1.55 -2.90
CA ASP A 112 -17.35 -1.41 -3.57
C ASP A 112 -17.40 -0.17 -4.47
N PHE A 113 -16.39 0.68 -4.40
CA PHE A 113 -16.22 1.86 -5.25
C PHE A 113 -14.95 1.70 -6.09
N ASP A 114 -15.08 1.84 -7.41
CA ASP A 114 -13.97 1.88 -8.36
C ASP A 114 -13.58 3.34 -8.63
N VAL A 115 -12.47 3.74 -8.04
CA VAL A 115 -11.89 5.08 -8.21
C VAL A 115 -10.50 4.99 -8.86
N GLY A 116 -10.29 3.93 -9.64
CA GLY A 116 -9.09 3.77 -10.46
C GLY A 116 -9.08 4.71 -11.67
N PRO A 117 -7.96 4.80 -12.39
CA PRO A 117 -7.83 5.61 -13.62
C PRO A 117 -8.92 5.36 -14.66
N ASP A 118 -9.35 4.10 -14.81
CA ASP A 118 -10.38 3.70 -15.78
C ASP A 118 -11.81 4.13 -15.41
N SER A 119 -12.02 4.59 -14.17
CA SER A 119 -13.32 5.10 -13.70
C SER A 119 -13.66 6.50 -14.28
N GLY A 120 -12.68 7.17 -14.89
CA GLY A 120 -12.82 8.56 -15.35
C GLY A 120 -12.81 9.59 -14.21
N ILE A 121 -12.43 9.20 -12.99
CA ILE A 121 -12.25 10.12 -11.87
C ILE A 121 -11.07 11.09 -12.11
N THR A 122 -11.19 12.33 -11.67
CA THR A 122 -10.09 13.30 -11.70
C THR A 122 -9.17 13.12 -10.49
N LYS A 123 -7.93 13.61 -10.57
CA LYS A 123 -6.98 13.58 -9.46
C LYS A 123 -7.52 14.25 -8.19
N GLY A 124 -8.23 15.36 -8.35
CA GLY A 124 -8.87 16.09 -7.25
C GLY A 124 -10.01 15.29 -6.60
N ALA A 125 -10.88 14.69 -7.42
CA ALA A 125 -11.97 13.85 -6.92
C ALA A 125 -11.43 12.60 -6.20
N TYR A 126 -10.42 11.94 -6.74
CA TYR A 126 -9.74 10.82 -6.09
C TYR A 126 -9.14 11.22 -4.72
N ARG A 127 -8.49 12.39 -4.66
CA ARG A 127 -7.93 12.94 -3.41
C ARG A 127 -9.02 13.23 -2.39
N GLY A 128 -10.12 13.85 -2.81
CA GLY A 128 -11.29 14.12 -1.97
C GLY A 128 -11.89 12.83 -1.40
N PHE A 129 -12.10 11.83 -2.26
CA PHE A 129 -12.62 10.52 -1.86
C PHE A 129 -11.68 9.79 -0.90
N SER A 130 -10.37 9.80 -1.18
CA SER A 130 -9.35 9.19 -0.30
C SER A 130 -9.27 9.88 1.06
N GLN A 131 -9.38 11.22 1.10
CA GLN A 131 -9.41 11.97 2.36
C GLN A 131 -10.70 11.75 3.15
N LEU A 132 -11.83 11.57 2.47
CA LEU A 132 -13.09 11.22 3.09
C LEU A 132 -12.98 9.84 3.75
N THR A 133 -12.66 8.81 2.98
CA THR A 133 -12.59 7.40 3.42
C THR A 133 -11.43 7.10 4.37
N GLY A 134 -10.39 7.94 4.39
CA GLY A 134 -9.32 7.87 5.37
C GLY A 134 -9.73 8.28 6.80
N ARG A 135 -10.93 8.86 6.99
CA ARG A 135 -11.45 9.21 8.32
C ARG A 135 -12.02 7.97 9.00
N LYS A 136 -11.80 7.86 10.32
CA LYS A 136 -12.40 6.76 11.10
C LYS A 136 -13.91 6.92 11.17
N GLY A 137 -14.64 5.82 10.94
CA GLY A 137 -16.09 5.76 11.14
C GLY A 137 -16.93 6.28 9.97
N VAL A 138 -16.33 6.46 8.78
CA VAL A 138 -17.07 6.78 7.55
C VAL A 138 -17.99 5.61 7.22
N THR A 139 -19.26 5.92 7.07
CA THR A 139 -20.32 5.00 6.65
C THR A 139 -20.71 5.27 5.20
N TYR A 140 -21.53 4.41 4.60
CA TYR A 140 -22.04 4.65 3.25
C TYR A 140 -22.87 5.95 3.17
N ALA A 141 -23.57 6.31 4.24
CA ALA A 141 -24.36 7.55 4.32
C ALA A 141 -23.50 8.82 4.29
N ASP A 142 -22.21 8.71 4.59
CA ASP A 142 -21.27 9.83 4.55
C ASP A 142 -20.68 10.06 3.14
N ILE A 143 -21.00 9.21 2.16
CA ILE A 143 -20.50 9.30 0.79
C ILE A 143 -21.31 10.32 0.00
N PRO A 144 -20.70 11.43 -0.46
CA PRO A 144 -21.39 12.40 -1.29
C PRO A 144 -21.93 11.79 -2.59
N GLU A 145 -23.07 12.31 -3.04
CA GLU A 145 -23.77 11.81 -4.23
C GLU A 145 -22.89 11.79 -5.48
N GLU A 146 -21.96 12.76 -5.61
CA GLU A 146 -21.04 12.83 -6.74
C GLU A 146 -20.09 11.63 -6.86
N PHE A 147 -19.90 10.86 -5.78
CA PHE A 147 -19.07 9.66 -5.76
C PHE A 147 -19.86 8.36 -5.94
N LEU A 148 -21.18 8.38 -5.83
CA LEU A 148 -22.02 7.17 -6.01
C LEU A 148 -21.93 6.60 -7.42
N LYS A 149 -21.61 7.43 -8.42
CA LYS A 149 -21.37 6.98 -9.80
C LYS A 149 -20.16 6.05 -9.94
N PHE A 150 -19.27 6.02 -8.94
CA PHE A 150 -18.11 5.13 -8.89
C PHE A 150 -18.42 3.81 -8.17
N GLU A 151 -19.63 3.65 -7.62
CA GLU A 151 -20.03 2.40 -6.99
C GLU A 151 -20.12 1.28 -8.04
N VAL A 152 -19.44 0.16 -7.77
CA VAL A 152 -19.51 -1.05 -8.57
C VAL A 152 -20.79 -1.78 -8.20
N PRO A 153 -21.71 -2.03 -9.16
CA PRO A 153 -22.90 -2.80 -8.89
C PRO A 153 -22.53 -4.16 -8.32
N PRO A 154 -23.26 -4.67 -7.30
CA PRO A 154 -23.05 -6.03 -6.83
C PRO A 154 -23.20 -6.96 -8.04
N ALA A 155 -22.20 -7.82 -8.26
CA ALA A 155 -22.19 -8.71 -9.41
C ALA A 155 -23.54 -9.43 -9.50
N SER A 156 -24.35 -9.06 -10.49
CA SER A 156 -25.57 -9.82 -10.78
C SER A 156 -25.09 -11.23 -11.05
N THR A 157 -25.50 -12.19 -10.22
CA THR A 157 -25.30 -13.61 -10.46
C THR A 157 -26.05 -13.97 -11.73
N GLY A 158 -25.43 -13.70 -12.87
CA GLY A 158 -25.86 -14.14 -14.18
C GLY A 158 -25.65 -15.64 -14.22
N THR A 159 -26.75 -16.38 -14.06
CA THR A 159 -26.82 -17.82 -14.29
C THR A 159 -26.45 -18.07 -15.74
N SER A 160 -25.16 -18.26 -16.01
CA SER A 160 -24.69 -18.75 -17.30
C SER A 160 -25.06 -20.23 -17.38
N GLN A 161 -26.27 -20.52 -17.88
CA GLN A 161 -26.62 -21.85 -18.37
C GLN A 161 -25.66 -22.17 -19.51
N ARG A 162 -24.64 -22.98 -19.21
CA ARG A 162 -23.91 -23.73 -20.22
C ARG A 162 -24.91 -24.67 -20.92
N ARG A 163 -25.14 -24.41 -22.21
CA ARG A 163 -25.56 -25.45 -23.15
C ARG A 163 -24.32 -26.14 -23.69
#